data_AF-A0A7V7K0I3-F1
#
_entry.id   AF-A0A7V7K0I3-F1
#
_cell.length_a   1.000
_cell.length_b   1.000
_cell.length_c   1.000
_cell.angle_alpha   90.00
_cell.angle_beta   90.00
_cell.angle_gamma   90.00
#
_symmetry.space_group_name_H-M   'P 1'
#
loop_
_entity.id
_entity.type
_entity.pdbx_description
1 polymer ?
#
loop_
_entity_poly.entity_id
_entity_poly.type
_entity_poly.pdbx_seq_one_letter_code
_entity_poly.pdbx_strand_id
1 'polypeptide(L)'
;MSKPNCKLLEGCKFFSNELEHMPAFADKIKEQICLGDFSECARLAVVNILGDRKYVPNDLFPNQISKVKFIVAEIVKREEP
;
A
#
# COMPACT_ATOMS: atom_id res chain seq x y z
N MET A 1 -1.18 -18.01 -16.60
CA MET A 1 -1.04 -17.54 -15.21
C MET A 1 -1.60 -16.12 -15.17
N SER A 2 -2.82 -15.94 -14.65
CA SER A 2 -3.43 -14.61 -14.53
C SER A 2 -2.61 -13.80 -13.54
N LYS A 3 -1.86 -12.81 -14.03
CA LYS A 3 -1.20 -11.81 -13.19
C LYS A 3 -2.26 -11.26 -12.24
N PRO A 4 -2.01 -11.26 -10.94
CA PRO A 4 -3.01 -10.81 -10.03
C PRO A 4 -3.02 -9.27 -10.21
N ASN A 5 -4.11 -8.71 -10.73
CA ASN A 5 -4.24 -7.28 -10.95
C ASN A 5 -4.43 -6.60 -9.60
N CYS A 6 -3.37 -6.03 -9.04
CA CYS A 6 -3.47 -5.17 -7.88
C CYS A 6 -4.43 -4.01 -8.22
N LYS A 7 -5.64 -3.99 -7.62
CA LYS A 7 -6.65 -2.92 -7.83
C LYS A 7 -6.14 -1.53 -7.44
N LEU A 8 -5.06 -1.46 -6.65
CA LEU A 8 -4.40 -0.23 -6.28
C LEU A 8 -3.40 0.25 -7.32
N LEU A 9 -2.93 -0.60 -8.25
CA LEU A 9 -1.93 -0.22 -9.25
C LEU A 9 -2.44 0.94 -10.12
N GLU A 10 -3.72 0.88 -10.52
CA GLU A 10 -4.42 2.00 -11.12
C GLU A 10 -4.72 3.07 -10.05
N GLY A 11 -3.92 4.13 -10.06
CA GLY A 11 -4.08 5.28 -9.18
C GLY A 11 -3.46 5.14 -7.79
N CYS A 12 -2.44 4.27 -7.62
CA CYS A 12 -1.70 4.21 -6.36
C CYS A 12 -1.00 5.54 -6.09
N LYS A 13 -1.42 6.27 -5.05
CA LYS A 13 -0.78 7.54 -4.66
C LYS A 13 0.74 7.42 -4.41
N PHE A 14 1.22 6.23 -4.04
CA PHE A 14 2.66 5.94 -3.96
C PHE A 14 3.37 6.24 -5.28
N PHE A 15 2.82 5.71 -6.38
CA PHE A 15 3.39 5.91 -7.71
C PHE A 15 3.00 7.26 -8.31
N SER A 16 1.90 7.89 -7.87
CA SER A 16 1.50 9.20 -8.38
C SER A 16 2.25 10.39 -7.78
N ASN A 17 2.84 10.26 -6.58
CA ASN A 17 3.38 11.43 -5.84
C ASN A 17 4.80 11.25 -5.29
N GLU A 18 5.29 10.03 -5.07
CA GLU A 18 6.59 9.80 -4.41
C GLU A 18 7.70 9.41 -5.42
N LEU A 19 7.34 9.21 -6.69
CA LEU A 19 8.27 8.83 -7.76
C LEU A 19 9.20 9.96 -8.21
N GLU A 20 8.85 11.22 -7.96
CA GLU A 20 9.64 12.36 -8.46
C GLU A 20 11.05 12.40 -7.88
N HIS A 21 11.26 11.83 -6.69
CA HIS A 21 12.56 11.83 -6.03
C HIS A 21 13.30 10.47 -6.06
N MET A 22 12.61 9.34 -6.22
CA MET A 22 13.23 8.00 -6.18
C MET A 22 12.60 6.96 -7.13
N PRO A 23 12.67 7.17 -8.46
CA PRO A 23 12.00 6.30 -9.43
C PRO A 23 12.53 4.86 -9.42
N ALA A 24 13.85 4.66 -9.33
CA ALA A 24 14.46 3.34 -9.37
C ALA A 24 14.05 2.43 -8.19
N PHE A 25 13.89 2.99 -6.99
CA PHE A 25 13.45 2.23 -5.82
C PHE A 25 12.00 1.78 -5.98
N ALA A 26 11.16 2.67 -6.49
CA ALA A 26 9.75 2.40 -6.65
C ALA A 26 9.47 1.43 -7.82
N ASP A 27 10.19 1.51 -8.94
CA ASP A 27 10.11 0.49 -9.99
C ASP A 27 10.47 -0.89 -9.45
N LYS A 28 11.53 -1.00 -8.65
CA LYS A 28 11.92 -2.26 -8.01
C LYS A 28 10.85 -2.79 -7.05
N ILE A 29 10.27 -1.92 -6.21
CA ILE A 29 9.16 -2.27 -5.32
C ILE A 29 7.92 -2.70 -6.12
N LYS A 30 7.63 -2.01 -7.23
CA LYS A 30 6.51 -2.31 -8.13
C LYS A 30 6.69 -3.69 -8.74
N GLU A 31 7.87 -4.01 -9.25
CA GLU A 31 8.16 -5.32 -9.83
C GLU A 31 8.09 -6.44 -8.78
N GLN A 32 8.67 -6.24 -7.60
CA GLN A 32 8.75 -7.28 -6.57
C GLN A 32 7.39 -7.54 -5.90
N ILE A 33 6.66 -6.48 -5.51
CA ILE A 33 5.44 -6.60 -4.70
C ILE A 33 4.20 -6.44 -5.56
N CYS A 34 4.11 -5.40 -6.37
CA CYS A 34 2.87 -5.07 -7.07
C CYS A 34 2.63 -5.94 -8.32
N LEU A 35 3.69 -6.39 -8.98
CA LEU A 35 3.66 -7.27 -10.16
C LEU A 35 3.99 -8.74 -9.83
N GLY A 36 4.56 -8.98 -8.64
CA GLY A 36 4.81 -10.31 -8.08
C GLY A 36 3.66 -10.76 -7.18
N ASP A 37 3.98 -11.02 -5.91
CA ASP A 37 2.99 -11.42 -4.90
C ASP A 37 2.55 -10.21 -4.08
N PHE A 38 1.44 -9.58 -4.48
CA PHE A 38 0.92 -8.40 -3.78
C PHE A 38 0.32 -8.72 -2.42
N SER A 39 0.31 -9.98 -1.98
CA SER A 39 -0.20 -10.38 -0.66
C SER A 39 0.59 -9.69 0.46
N GLU A 40 1.85 -9.34 0.20
CA GLU A 40 2.70 -8.58 1.12
C GLU A 40 2.56 -7.06 0.98
N CYS A 41 1.68 -6.57 0.09
CA CYS A 41 1.48 -5.13 -0.11
C CYS A 41 0.78 -4.51 1.10
N ALA A 42 1.56 -3.78 1.90
CA ALA A 42 1.08 -3.08 3.09
C ALA A 42 -0.09 -2.12 2.80
N ARG A 43 0.01 -1.37 1.70
CA ARG A 43 -1.03 -0.42 1.28
C ARG A 43 -2.34 -1.14 0.93
N LEU A 44 -2.26 -2.29 0.27
CA LEU A 44 -3.43 -3.12 -0.05
C LEU A 44 -4.05 -3.72 1.20
N ALA A 45 -3.24 -4.20 2.14
CA ALA A 45 -3.72 -4.74 3.40
C ALA A 45 -4.50 -3.69 4.21
N VAL A 46 -4.00 -2.45 4.31
CA VAL A 46 -4.73 -1.36 5.00
C VAL A 46 -6.08 -1.10 4.34
N VAL A 47 -6.14 -1.01 3.01
CA VAL A 47 -7.41 -0.79 2.28
C VAL A 47 -8.37 -1.97 2.44
N ASN A 48 -7.86 -3.20 2.42
CA ASN A 48 -8.70 -4.38 2.63
C ASN A 48 -9.28 -4.45 4.05
N ILE A 49 -8.56 -3.93 5.04
CA ILE A 49 -9.00 -3.96 6.45
C ILE A 49 -9.92 -2.78 6.76
N LEU A 50 -9.56 -1.57 6.35
CA LEU A 50 -10.29 -0.34 6.67
C LEU A 50 -11.33 0.05 5.60
N GLY A 51 -11.33 -0.62 4.46
CA GLY A 51 -12.27 -0.41 3.36
C GLY A 51 -12.00 0.82 2.49
N ASP A 52 -11.12 1.74 2.89
CA ASP A 52 -10.89 3.00 2.21
C ASP A 52 -9.40 3.35 2.05
N ARG A 53 -9.05 3.91 0.88
CA ARG A 53 -7.70 4.38 0.54
C ARG A 53 -7.28 5.62 1.31
N LYS A 54 -8.23 6.41 1.83
CA LYS A 54 -7.94 7.63 2.62
C LYS A 54 -7.13 7.34 3.89
N TYR A 55 -7.25 6.13 4.42
CA TYR A 55 -6.56 5.68 5.62
C TYR A 55 -5.13 5.19 5.36
N VAL A 56 -4.72 5.08 4.09
CA VAL A 56 -3.36 4.67 3.72
C VAL A 56 -2.42 5.87 3.84
N PRO A 57 -1.41 5.82 4.72
CA PRO A 57 -0.43 6.89 4.81
C PRO A 57 0.37 7.02 3.53
N ASN A 58 0.75 8.24 3.15
CA ASN A 58 1.64 8.44 1.99
C ASN A 58 3.02 7.81 2.23
N ASP A 59 3.54 7.94 3.46
CA ASP A 59 4.80 7.35 3.95
C ASP A 59 4.74 5.81 4.11
N LEU A 60 3.58 5.18 3.89
CA LEU A 60 3.50 3.72 3.94
C LEU A 60 3.98 3.11 2.61
N PHE A 61 5.15 2.50 2.69
CA PHE A 61 5.72 1.74 1.58
C PHE A 61 5.05 0.36 1.42
N PRO A 62 4.90 -0.15 0.19
CA PRO A 62 4.28 -1.46 -0.06
C PRO A 62 4.95 -2.62 0.69
N ASN A 63 6.25 -2.56 1.00
CA ASN A 63 6.98 -3.61 1.72
C ASN A 63 6.85 -3.54 3.26
N GLN A 64 6.16 -2.54 3.80
CA GLN A 64 6.05 -2.31 5.25
C GLN A 64 4.83 -3.01 5.85
N ILE A 65 4.65 -4.31 5.56
CA ILE A 65 3.47 -5.07 6.01
C ILE A 65 3.32 -5.09 7.54
N SER A 66 4.46 -5.09 8.26
CA SER A 66 4.49 -5.04 9.72
C SER A 66 3.86 -3.76 10.28
N LYS A 67 3.93 -2.63 9.56
CA LYS A 67 3.32 -1.35 10.00
C LYS A 67 1.81 -1.35 9.87
N VAL A 68 1.22 -2.21 9.03
CA VAL A 68 -0.23 -2.24 8.77
C VAL A 68 -1.02 -2.41 10.05
N LYS A 69 -0.61 -3.36 10.90
CA LYS A 69 -1.29 -3.63 12.18
C LYS A 69 -1.34 -2.39 13.07
N PHE A 70 -0.25 -1.63 13.13
CA PHE A 70 -0.18 -0.40 13.92
C PHE A 70 -1.06 0.70 13.33
N ILE A 71 -1.03 0.89 12.01
CA ILE A 71 -1.85 1.91 11.32
C ILE A 71 -3.34 1.62 11.51
N VAL A 72 -3.75 0.37 11.27
CA VAL A 72 -5.13 -0.06 11.46
C VAL A 72 -5.55 0.14 12.91
N ALA A 73 -4.75 -0.34 13.87
CA ALA A 73 -5.08 -0.19 15.29
C ALA A 73 -5.21 1.28 15.69
N GLU A 74 -4.33 2.15 15.24
CA GLU A 74 -4.38 3.59 15.52
C GLU A 74 -5.61 4.27 14.91
N ILE A 75 -6.03 3.85 13.71
CA ILE A 75 -7.22 4.41 13.06
C ILE A 75 -8.49 3.92 13.73
N VAL A 76 -8.58 2.61 14.02
CA VAL A 76 -9.73 2.03 14.72
C VAL A 76 -9.92 2.69 16.09
N LYS A 77 -8.84 2.91 16.86
CA LYS A 77 -8.91 3.62 18.14
C LYS A 77 -9.41 5.07 18.03
N ARG A 78 -9.16 5.74 16.90
CA ARG A 78 -9.59 7.14 16.69
C ARG A 78 -11.05 7.25 16.27
N GLU A 79 -11.60 6.17 15.70
CA GLU A 79 -13.01 6.11 15.25
C GLU A 79 -13.92 5.45 16.32
N GLU A 80 -13.38 5.03 17.47
CA GLU A 80 -14.21 4.65 18.62
C GLU A 80 -14.82 5.92 19.28
N PRO A 81 -16.16 5.99 19.39
CA PRO A 81 -16.88 7.11 20.00
C PRO A 81 -16.82 7.14 21.53
#